data_AF-A0A7C8FYZ1-F1
#
_entry.id   AF-A0A7C8FYZ1-F1
#
_cell.length_a   1.000
_cell.length_b   1.000
_cell.length_c   1.000
_cell.angle_alpha   90.00
_cell.angle_beta   90.00
_cell.angle_gamma   90.00
#
_symmetry.space_group_name_H-M   'P 1'
#
loop_
_entity.id
_entity.type
_entity.pdbx_description
1 polymer ?
#
loop_
_entity_poly.entity_id
_entity_poly.type
_entity_poly.pdbx_seq_one_letter_code
_entity_poly.pdbx_strand_id
1 'polypeptide(L)'
;MCTGGLTSLQRDVLRCEMELQNLRQGRSRAIRDRLGLSAVRYEQILRSLVGVPDAVAFAPDVMHRVERRLHSQEPRDPRAQK
;
A
#
# COMPACT_ATOMS: atom_id res chain seq x y z
N MET A 1 -10.99 15.19 12.07
CA MET A 1 -9.80 14.42 12.46
C MET A 1 -10.23 12.96 12.43
N CYS A 2 -10.10 12.29 11.29
CA CYS A 2 -10.68 10.96 11.09
C CYS A 2 -9.58 9.91 11.18
N THR A 3 -9.17 9.63 12.41
CA THR A 3 -8.21 8.58 12.76
C THR A 3 -9.00 7.35 13.17
N GLY A 4 -9.51 6.54 12.22
CA GLY A 4 -10.22 5.32 12.62
C GLY A 4 -11.19 4.68 11.62
N GLY A 5 -10.95 4.78 10.32
CA GLY A 5 -11.77 4.01 9.37
C GLY A 5 -11.13 3.98 7.99
N LEU A 6 -10.80 2.78 7.52
CA LEU A 6 -10.36 2.57 6.14
C LEU A 6 -11.37 3.20 5.19
N THR A 7 -10.91 4.20 4.43
CA THR A 7 -11.67 4.75 3.30
C THR A 7 -11.95 3.66 2.28
N SER A 8 -13.04 3.79 1.51
CA SER A 8 -13.38 2.80 0.47
C SER A 8 -12.22 2.56 -0.50
N LEU A 9 -11.45 3.61 -0.81
CA LEU A 9 -10.25 3.51 -1.64
C LEU A 9 -9.17 2.62 -1.00
N GLN A 10 -8.90 2.78 0.29
CA GLN A 10 -7.90 1.97 0.99
C GLN A 10 -8.31 0.50 1.08
N ARG A 11 -9.61 0.24 1.31
CA ARG A 11 -10.16 -1.12 1.29
C ARG A 11 -10.03 -1.76 -0.10
N ASP A 12 -10.31 -1.00 -1.15
CA ASP A 12 -10.18 -1.48 -2.54
C ASP A 12 -8.71 -1.73 -2.92
N VAL A 13 -7.80 -0.85 -2.48
CA VAL A 13 -6.34 -1.03 -2.61
C VAL A 13 -5.87 -2.33 -1.95
N LEU A 14 -6.33 -2.62 -0.73
CA LEU A 14 -5.98 -3.85 -0.01
C LEU A 14 -6.52 -5.09 -0.72
N ARG A 15 -7.77 -5.05 -1.20
CA ARG A 15 -8.39 -6.15 -1.94
C ARG A 15 -7.66 -6.42 -3.26
N CYS A 16 -7.35 -5.36 -4.01
CA CYS A 16 -6.53 -5.46 -5.21
C CYS A 16 -5.19 -6.10 -4.91
N GLU A 17 -4.50 -5.69 -3.84
CA GLU A 17 -3.19 -6.22 -3.50
C GLU A 17 -3.22 -7.72 -3.16
N MET A 18 -4.28 -8.20 -2.49
CA MET A 18 -4.50 -9.64 -2.30
C MET A 18 -4.63 -10.40 -3.63
N GLU A 19 -5.36 -9.85 -4.61
CA GLU A 19 -5.46 -10.44 -5.94
C GLU A 19 -4.14 -10.36 -6.73
N LEU A 20 -3.42 -9.24 -6.61
CA LEU A 20 -2.11 -9.00 -7.24
C LEU A 20 -0.98 -9.85 -6.64
N GLN A 21 -1.13 -10.31 -5.40
CA GLN A 21 -0.22 -11.32 -4.84
C GLN A 21 -0.34 -12.65 -5.58
N ASN A 22 -1.56 -13.03 -5.96
CA ASN A 22 -1.81 -14.25 -6.73
C ASN A 22 -1.32 -14.12 -8.18
N LEU A 23 -1.31 -12.89 -8.72
CA LEU A 23 -0.74 -12.59 -10.03
C LEU A 23 0.80 -12.52 -9.95
N ARG A 24 1.48 -13.53 -10.48
CA ARG A 24 2.96 -13.64 -10.45
C ARG A 24 3.69 -12.54 -11.23
N GLN A 25 3.04 -11.83 -12.16
CA GLN A 25 3.65 -10.81 -13.02
C GLN A 25 2.67 -9.64 -13.31
N GLY A 26 3.20 -8.42 -13.48
CA GLY A 26 2.41 -7.27 -13.97
C GLY A 26 1.73 -6.37 -12.92
N ARG A 27 2.15 -6.44 -11.65
CA ARG A 27 1.50 -5.68 -10.54
C ARG A 27 1.29 -4.21 -10.85
N SER A 28 2.31 -3.52 -11.35
CA SER A 28 2.23 -2.08 -11.68
C SER A 28 1.23 -1.77 -12.79
N ARG A 29 1.03 -2.68 -13.74
CA ARG A 29 0.06 -2.50 -14.84
C ARG A 29 -1.36 -2.75 -14.37
N ALA A 30 -1.58 -3.80 -13.56
CA ALA A 30 -2.88 -4.09 -12.99
C ALA A 30 -3.33 -3.05 -11.95
N ILE A 31 -2.40 -2.47 -11.18
CA ILE A 31 -2.69 -1.31 -10.30
C ILE A 31 -3.20 -0.13 -11.13
N ARG A 32 -2.53 0.19 -12.25
CA ARG A 32 -2.95 1.29 -13.12
C ARG A 32 -4.29 1.02 -13.78
N ASP A 33 -4.52 -0.21 -14.23
CA ASP A 33 -5.73 -0.62 -14.93
C ASP A 33 -6.96 -0.68 -14.00
N ARG A 34 -6.80 -1.22 -12.78
CA ARG A 34 -7.89 -1.38 -11.82
C ARG A 34 -8.18 -0.12 -11.00
N LEU A 35 -7.14 0.53 -10.48
CA LEU A 35 -7.28 1.68 -9.58
C LEU A 35 -7.15 3.02 -10.32
N GLY A 36 -6.65 3.02 -11.56
CA GLY A 36 -6.33 4.28 -12.27
C GLY A 36 -5.13 5.02 -11.66
N LEU A 37 -4.40 4.40 -10.73
CA LEU A 37 -3.34 5.04 -9.95
C LEU A 37 -1.96 4.74 -10.52
N SER A 38 -1.07 5.73 -10.40
CA SER A 38 0.36 5.51 -10.65
C SER A 38 0.99 4.70 -9.50
N ALA A 39 2.01 3.90 -9.82
CA ALA A 39 2.72 3.08 -8.83
C ALA A 39 3.22 3.90 -7.63
N VAL A 40 3.66 5.14 -7.86
CA VAL A 40 4.13 6.06 -6.81
C VAL A 40 3.00 6.45 -5.84
N ARG A 41 1.82 6.81 -6.36
CA ARG A 41 0.67 7.18 -5.53
C ARG A 41 0.14 5.96 -4.77
N TYR A 42 0.19 4.79 -5.39
CA TYR A 42 -0.15 3.54 -4.75
C TYR A 42 0.76 3.25 -3.55
N GLU A 43 2.09 3.33 -3.72
CA GLU A 43 3.04 3.13 -2.62
C GLU A 43 2.91 4.17 -1.51
N GLN A 44 2.56 5.42 -1.84
CA GLN A 44 2.27 6.45 -0.83
C GLN A 44 1.05 6.10 0.03
N ILE A 45 -0.06 5.68 -0.59
CA ILE A 45 -1.26 5.24 0.14
C ILE A 45 -0.92 4.04 1.02
N LEU A 46 -0.18 3.09 0.46
CA LEU A 46 0.28 1.90 1.17
C LEU A 46 1.13 2.26 2.40
N ARG A 47 2.07 3.21 2.25
CA ARG A 47 2.90 3.73 3.34
C ARG A 47 2.09 4.47 4.41
N SER A 48 1.02 5.17 4.02
CA SER A 48 0.09 5.79 4.98
C SER A 48 -0.82 4.77 5.70
N LEU A 49 -0.96 3.55 5.18
CA LEU A 49 -1.70 2.46 5.80
C LEU A 49 -0.85 1.65 6.79
N VAL A 50 0.49 1.72 6.70
CA VAL A 50 1.40 1.12 7.68
C VAL A 50 1.18 1.78 9.03
N GLY A 51 0.80 0.98 10.04
CA GLY A 51 0.45 1.45 11.38
C GLY A 51 -1.05 1.72 11.61
N VAL A 52 -1.91 1.49 10.62
CA VAL A 52 -3.37 1.56 10.80
C VAL A 52 -3.89 0.19 11.25
N PRO A 53 -4.44 0.05 12.47
CA PRO A 53 -4.88 -1.25 13.00
C PRO A 53 -5.99 -1.88 12.15
N ASP A 54 -6.86 -1.06 11.56
CA ASP A 54 -7.91 -1.49 10.63
C ASP A 54 -7.34 -2.17 9.37
N ALA A 55 -6.22 -1.68 8.83
CA ALA A 55 -5.56 -2.26 7.66
C ALA A 55 -4.94 -3.62 7.97
N VAL A 56 -4.35 -3.73 9.16
CA VAL A 56 -3.79 -4.99 9.69
C VAL A 56 -4.91 -6.00 9.97
N ALA A 57 -6.05 -5.56 10.49
CA ALA A 57 -7.21 -6.43 10.74
C ALA A 57 -7.83 -6.97 9.43
N PHE A 58 -7.81 -6.18 8.36
CA PHE A 58 -8.37 -6.57 7.07
C PHE A 58 -7.49 -7.58 6.32
N ALA A 59 -6.18 -7.33 6.26
CA ALA A 59 -5.24 -8.17 5.52
C ALA A 59 -3.85 -8.21 6.20
N PRO A 60 -3.70 -8.96 7.30
CA PRO A 60 -2.49 -8.92 8.12
C PRO A 60 -1.24 -9.39 7.35
N ASP A 61 -1.34 -10.44 6.53
CA ASP A 61 -0.20 -10.96 5.77
C ASP A 61 0.32 -9.95 4.73
N VAL A 62 -0.60 -9.29 4.03
CA VAL A 62 -0.28 -8.24 3.06
C VAL A 62 0.40 -7.08 3.76
N MET A 63 -0.13 -6.62 4.90
CA MET A 63 0.46 -5.53 5.66
C MET A 63 1.85 -5.87 6.19
N HIS A 64 2.08 -7.06 6.75
CA HIS A 64 3.42 -7.47 7.20
C HIS A 64 4.42 -7.54 6.05
N ARG A 65 4.00 -8.02 4.87
CA ARG A 65 4.86 -8.09 3.70
C ARG A 65 5.20 -6.71 3.14
N VAL A 66 4.20 -5.83 3.10
CA VAL A 66 4.32 -4.43 2.70
C VAL A 66 5.23 -3.66 3.65
N GLU A 67 5.00 -3.81 4.95
CA GLU A 67 5.81 -3.21 6.01
C GLU A 67 7.26 -3.69 5.89
N ARG A 68 7.49 -5.00 5.73
CA ARG A 68 8.84 -5.52 5.47
C ARG A 68 9.46 -4.96 4.20
N ARG A 69 8.71 -4.86 3.10
CA ARG A 69 9.20 -4.30 1.83
C ARG A 69 9.57 -2.83 2.00
N LEU A 70 8.71 -2.02 2.63
CA LEU A 70 8.95 -0.59 2.86
C LEU A 70 10.12 -0.36 3.81
N HIS A 71 10.23 -1.13 4.90
CA HIS A 71 11.40 -1.09 5.80
C HIS A 71 12.69 -1.54 5.10
N SER A 72 12.60 -2.51 4.18
CA SER A 72 13.76 -2.94 3.37
C SER A 72 14.13 -1.95 2.26
N GLN A 73 13.18 -1.11 1.83
CA GLN A 73 13.38 -0.05 0.83
C GLN A 73 13.78 1.29 1.46
N GLU A 74 14.02 1.34 2.77
CA GLU A 74 14.67 2.48 3.39
C GLU A 74 16.14 2.51 2.93
N PRO A 75 16.53 3.52 2.13
CA PRO A 75 17.12 4.69 2.77
C PRO A 75 16.72 6.04 2.14
N ARG A 76 16.95 7.07 2.95
CA ARG A 76 17.00 8.51 2.63
C ARG A 76 15.72 9.31 2.84
N ASP A 77 15.57 9.72 4.10
CA ASP A 77 15.46 11.13 4.49
C ASP A 77 15.34 12.14 3.32
N PRO A 78 14.17 12.78 3.15
CA PRO A 78 13.99 13.88 2.20
C PRO A 78 14.47 15.25 2.74
N ARG A 79 15.23 15.35 3.84
CA ARG A 79 15.81 16.63 4.29
C ARG A 79 17.07 17.04 3.51
N ALA A 80 17.52 16.22 2.56
CA ALA A 80 18.54 16.60 1.58
C ALA A 80 17.99 17.35 0.33
N GLN A 81 16.76 17.88 0.39
CA GLN A 81 16.27 18.88 -0.57
C GLN A 81 15.89 20.17 0.15
N LYS A 82 16.87 20.83 0.77
CA LYS A 82 16.98 22.29 0.77
C LYS A 82 18.39 22.75 1.06
#